data_AF-A0AAD3MMI8-F1
#
_entry.id   AF-A0AAD3MMI8-F1
#
_cell.length_a   1.000
_cell.length_b   1.000
_cell.length_c   1.000
_cell.angle_alpha   90.00
_cell.angle_beta   90.00
_cell.angle_gamma   90.00
#
_symmetry.space_group_name_H-M   'P 1'
#
loop_
_entity.id
_entity.type
_entity.pdbx_description
1 polymer ?
#
loop_
_entity_poly.entity_id
_entity_poly.type
_entity_poly.pdbx_seq_one_letter_code
_entity_poly.pdbx_strand_id
1 'polypeptide(L)'
;MELDDVVLYQDDSGNSAMMSERVSGLASSIYREFERLIEKYDEDVVKELMPLVVAVLENLDSVFAVNQEHEVELELLKEDNEQLVTQYEREKALRKHAEE
;
A
#
# COMPACT_ATOMS: atom_id res chain seq x y z
N MET A 1 17.77 -23.44 -37.35
CA MET A 1 17.61 -22.24 -36.52
C MET A 1 16.25 -21.68 -36.84
N GLU A 2 15.31 -21.81 -35.91
CA GLU A 2 14.18 -20.90 -35.75
C GLU A 2 13.68 -21.14 -34.33
N LEU A 3 13.48 -20.02 -33.64
CA LEU A 3 13.80 -19.83 -32.24
C LEU A 3 12.78 -20.45 -31.29
N ASP A 4 13.31 -20.98 -30.19
CA ASP A 4 12.58 -21.35 -28.98
C ASP A 4 11.60 -20.25 -28.59
N ASP A 5 10.33 -20.64 -28.41
CA ASP A 5 9.33 -19.86 -27.70
C ASP A 5 9.65 -19.91 -26.19
N VAL A 6 10.71 -19.19 -25.82
CA VAL A 6 11.01 -18.87 -24.42
C VAL A 6 9.96 -17.83 -24.03
N VAL A 7 8.82 -18.31 -23.54
CA VAL A 7 7.96 -17.51 -22.69
C VAL A 7 8.82 -17.17 -21.47
N LEU A 8 9.36 -15.96 -21.48
CA LEU A 8 10.05 -15.36 -20.35
C LEU A 8 9.14 -15.54 -19.14
N TYR A 9 9.58 -16.37 -18.19
CA TYR A 9 9.12 -16.27 -16.82
C TYR A 9 9.35 -14.82 -16.44
N GLN A 10 8.25 -14.07 -16.39
CA GLN A 10 8.25 -12.74 -15.84
C GLN A 10 8.69 -12.94 -14.40
N ASP A 11 9.91 -12.50 -14.15
CA ASP A 11 10.58 -12.53 -12.87
C ASP A 11 9.68 -11.83 -11.86
N ASP A 12 8.98 -12.60 -11.03
CA ASP A 12 8.17 -12.12 -9.90
C ASP A 12 9.07 -11.58 -8.76
N SER A 13 10.35 -11.35 -9.03
CA SER A 13 11.29 -10.69 -8.12
C SER A 13 11.15 -9.17 -8.10
N GLY A 14 10.11 -8.61 -8.76
CA GLY A 14 9.88 -7.18 -8.89
C GLY A 14 8.83 -6.56 -7.96
N ASN A 15 8.12 -7.34 -7.15
CA ASN A 15 7.00 -6.82 -6.34
C ASN A 15 7.24 -6.87 -4.83
N SER A 16 8.49 -6.70 -4.38
CA SER A 16 8.67 -6.03 -3.09
C SER A 16 8.11 -4.62 -3.28
N ALA A 17 6.79 -4.46 -3.05
CA ALA A 17 6.16 -3.17 -2.93
C ALA A 17 7.12 -2.29 -2.13
N MET A 18 7.55 -1.17 -2.71
CA MET A 18 8.52 -0.31 -2.07
C MET A 18 7.96 0.05 -0.69
N MET A 19 8.62 -0.47 0.36
CA MET A 19 8.14 -0.37 1.73
C MET A 19 7.82 1.10 2.03
N SER A 20 6.66 1.37 2.60
CA SER A 20 6.19 2.72 2.89
C SER A 20 7.29 3.50 3.61
N GLU A 21 7.50 4.77 3.24
CA GLU A 21 8.52 5.64 3.87
C GLU A 21 8.40 5.65 5.39
N ARG A 22 7.16 5.57 5.90
CA ARG A 22 6.88 5.45 7.34
C ARG A 22 7.38 4.13 7.94
N VAL A 23 7.12 3.01 7.27
CA VAL A 23 7.56 1.67 7.71
C VAL A 23 9.09 1.55 7.61
N SER A 24 9.68 2.10 6.56
CA SER A 24 11.13 2.17 6.38
C SER A 24 11.83 2.99 7.47
N GLY A 25 11.26 4.12 7.87
CA GLY A 25 11.77 4.93 8.99
C GLY A 25 11.68 4.22 10.34
N LEU A 26 10.60 3.47 10.57
CA LEU A 26 10.44 2.63 11.77
C LEU A 26 11.45 1.49 11.78
N ALA A 27 11.58 0.76 10.68
CA ALA A 27 12.55 -0.32 10.52
C ALA A 27 13.97 0.18 10.82
N SER A 28 14.37 1.29 10.18
CA SER A 28 15.68 1.92 10.40
C SER A 28 15.93 2.28 11.87
N SER A 29 14.91 2.79 12.56
CA SER A 29 15.01 3.13 13.98
C SER A 29 15.13 1.89 14.87
N ILE A 30 14.37 0.83 14.57
CA ILE A 30 14.41 -0.43 15.34
C ILE A 30 15.75 -1.14 15.14
N TYR A 31 16.23 -1.26 13.89
CA TYR A 31 17.52 -1.89 13.60
C TYR A 31 18.68 -1.16 14.28
N ARG A 32 18.65 0.17 14.34
CA ARG A 32 19.67 0.94 15.07
C ARG A 32 19.68 0.64 16.58
N GLU A 33 18.51 0.44 17.20
CA GLU A 33 18.46 0.04 18.60
C GLU A 33 18.89 -1.42 18.79
N PHE A 34 18.61 -2.31 17.83
CA PHE A 34 19.15 -3.67 17.83
C PHE A 34 20.67 -3.68 17.75
N GLU A 35 21.28 -2.88 16.88
CA GLU A 35 22.73 -2.71 16.82
C GLU A 35 23.32 -2.34 18.19
N ARG A 36 22.72 -1.37 18.89
CA ARG A 36 23.15 -0.99 20.26
C ARG A 36 23.00 -2.11 21.28
N LEU A 37 21.96 -2.94 21.16
CA LEU A 37 21.76 -4.09 22.04
C LEU A 37 22.80 -5.17 21.77
N ILE A 38 23.09 -5.46 20.50
CA ILE A 38 24.12 -6.42 20.08
C ILE A 38 25.50 -5.96 20.58
N GLU A 39 25.83 -4.68 20.42
CA GLU A 39 27.10 -4.11 20.91
C GLU A 39 27.29 -4.30 22.42
N LYS A 40 26.21 -4.29 23.20
CA LYS A 40 26.27 -4.37 24.67
C LYS A 40 26.11 -5.79 25.22
N TYR A 41 25.36 -6.65 24.54
CA TYR A 41 24.91 -7.92 25.09
C TYR A 41 25.04 -9.12 24.13
N ASP A 42 25.69 -8.96 22.97
CA ASP A 42 25.84 -9.97 21.91
C ASP A 42 24.54 -10.21 21.08
N GLU A 43 24.66 -10.90 19.95
CA GLU A 43 23.60 -11.12 18.96
C GLU A 43 22.46 -12.02 19.46
N ASP A 44 22.75 -12.89 20.41
CA ASP A 44 21.78 -13.86 20.93
C ASP A 44 20.55 -13.18 21.56
N VAL A 45 20.67 -11.95 22.05
CA VAL A 45 19.55 -11.22 22.68
C VAL A 45 18.48 -10.77 21.69
N VAL A 46 18.81 -10.63 20.41
CA VAL A 46 17.87 -10.20 19.35
C VAL A 46 17.51 -11.32 18.39
N LYS A 47 18.21 -12.46 18.43
CA LYS A 47 18.08 -13.54 17.46
C LYS A 47 16.66 -14.06 17.27
N GLU A 48 15.93 -14.26 18.37
CA GLU A 48 14.52 -14.70 18.32
C GLU A 48 13.54 -13.56 18.10
N LEU A 49 13.94 -12.32 18.46
CA LEU A 49 13.08 -11.14 18.34
C LEU A 49 13.08 -10.57 16.91
N MET A 50 14.21 -10.66 16.20
CA MET A 50 14.39 -10.15 14.85
C MET A 50 13.34 -10.68 13.85
N PRO A 51 13.07 -12.00 13.73
CA PRO A 51 12.04 -12.49 12.82
C PRO A 51 10.63 -12.00 13.20
N LEU A 52 10.34 -11.82 14.49
CA LEU A 52 9.05 -11.28 14.94
C LEU A 52 8.89 -9.81 14.53
N VAL A 53 9.93 -9.01 14.68
CA VAL A 53 9.92 -7.59 14.26
C VAL A 53 9.81 -7.47 12.74
N VAL A 54 10.54 -8.28 11.98
CA VAL A 54 10.42 -8.33 10.52
C VAL A 54 8.99 -8.65 10.11
N ALA A 55 8.40 -9.71 10.68
CA ALA A 55 7.01 -10.08 10.39
C ALA A 55 6.02 -8.96 10.75
N VAL A 56 6.23 -8.23 11.84
CA VAL A 56 5.37 -7.08 12.20
C VAL A 56 5.51 -5.94 11.20
N LEU A 57 6.72 -5.62 10.75
CA LEU A 57 6.97 -4.57 9.76
C LEU A 57 6.38 -4.94 8.39
N GLU A 58 6.54 -6.19 7.95
CA GLU A 58 5.94 -6.71 6.71
C GLU A 58 4.41 -6.66 6.75
N ASN A 59 3.80 -7.08 7.87
CA ASN A 59 2.35 -6.99 8.06
C ASN A 59 1.88 -5.53 8.06
N LEU A 60 2.63 -4.62 8.68
CA LEU A 60 2.31 -3.20 8.70
C LEU A 60 2.35 -2.61 7.28
N ASP A 61 3.35 -2.97 6.49
CA ASP A 61 3.48 -2.51 5.11
C ASP A 61 2.33 -3.03 4.23
N SER A 62 1.96 -4.30 4.39
CA SER A 62 0.80 -4.89 3.71
C SER A 62 -0.50 -4.17 4.05
N VAL A 63 -0.75 -3.88 5.33
CA VAL A 63 -1.93 -3.12 5.75
C VAL A 63 -1.91 -1.70 5.19
N PHE A 64 -0.75 -1.04 5.12
CA PHE A 64 -0.64 0.27 4.49
C PHE A 64 -0.97 0.25 3.00
N ALA A 65 -0.49 -0.75 2.25
CA ALA A 65 -0.78 -0.89 0.83
C ALA A 65 -2.28 -1.07 0.59
N VAL A 66 -2.93 -1.97 1.31
CA VAL A 66 -4.38 -2.20 1.22
C VAL A 66 -5.16 -0.94 1.62
N ASN A 67 -4.73 -0.23 2.67
CA ASN A 67 -5.39 1.00 3.07
C ASN A 67 -5.27 2.10 2.00
N GLN A 68 -4.13 2.20 1.33
CA GLN A 68 -3.95 3.17 0.24
C GLN A 68 -4.85 2.85 -0.96
N GLU A 69 -5.00 1.57 -1.31
CA GLU A 69 -5.94 1.13 -2.34
C GLU A 69 -7.39 1.52 -1.99
N HIS A 70 -7.81 1.26 -0.75
CA HIS A 70 -9.14 1.65 -0.28
C HIS A 70 -9.35 3.17 -0.25
N GLU A 71 -8.32 3.97 0.10
CA GLU A 71 -8.41 5.42 0.06
C GLU A 71 -8.64 5.93 -1.37
N VAL A 72 -7.93 5.36 -2.35
CA VAL A 72 -8.13 5.69 -3.78
C VAL A 72 -9.52 5.30 -4.25
N GLU A 73 -10.00 4.10 -3.92
CA GLU A 73 -11.36 3.65 -4.26
C GLU A 73 -12.43 4.59 -3.68
N LEU A 74 -12.24 5.01 -2.43
CA LEU A 74 -13.14 5.91 -1.73
C LEU A 74 -13.17 7.30 -2.38
N GLU A 75 -12.03 7.83 -2.83
CA GLU A 75 -11.98 9.08 -3.59
C GLU A 75 -12.71 8.99 -4.93
N LEU A 76 -12.51 7.90 -5.68
CA LEU A 76 -13.21 7.66 -6.95
C LEU A 76 -14.73 7.59 -6.75
N LEU A 77 -15.19 6.89 -5.72
CA LEU A 77 -16.62 6.79 -5.40
C LEU A 77 -17.22 8.14 -5.01
N LYS A 78 -16.46 8.99 -4.30
CA LYS A 78 -16.89 10.36 -3.98
C LYS A 78 -17.03 11.20 -5.24
N GLU A 79 -16.05 11.13 -6.14
CA GLU A 79 -16.10 11.86 -7.41
C GLU A 79 -17.31 11.45 -8.26
N ASP A 80 -17.55 10.15 -8.41
CA ASP A 80 -18.73 9.63 -9.13
C ASP A 80 -20.04 10.12 -8.49
N ASN A 81 -20.12 10.11 -7.15
CA ASN A 81 -21.28 10.61 -6.43
C ASN A 81 -21.55 12.10 -6.71
N GLU A 82 -20.51 12.94 -6.69
CA GLU A 82 -20.62 14.37 -6.99
C GLU A 82 -21.11 14.62 -8.42
N GLN A 83 -20.61 13.84 -9.39
CA GLN A 83 -21.06 13.91 -10.77
C GLN A 83 -22.54 13.51 -10.90
N LEU A 84 -22.96 12.43 -10.25
CA LEU A 84 -24.36 11.98 -10.26
C LEU A 84 -25.30 13.01 -9.64
N VAL A 85 -24.92 13.63 -8.52
CA VAL A 85 -25.71 14.71 -7.88
C VAL A 85 -25.86 15.89 -8.82
N THR A 86 -24.77 16.32 -9.46
CA THR A 86 -24.80 17.44 -10.41
C THR A 86 -25.72 17.16 -11.60
N GLN A 87 -25.67 15.95 -12.15
CA GLN A 87 -26.55 15.53 -13.25
C GLN A 87 -28.02 15.49 -12.81
N TYR A 88 -28.30 14.93 -11.64
CA TYR A 88 -29.63 14.88 -11.07
C TYR A 88 -30.24 16.29 -10.88
N GLU A 89 -29.48 17.23 -10.34
CA GLU A 89 -29.95 18.61 -10.17
C GLU A 89 -30.26 19.29 -11.50
N ARG A 90 -29.42 19.07 -12.52
CA ARG A 90 -29.64 19.59 -13.87
C ARG A 90 -30.93 19.03 -14.48
N GLU A 91 -31.14 17.72 -14.38
CA GLU A 91 -32.34 17.07 -14.92
C GLU A 91 -33.61 17.54 -14.20
N LYS A 92 -33.54 17.66 -12.87
CA LYS A 92 -34.62 18.20 -12.05
C LYS A 92 -35.00 19.63 -12.46
N ALA A 93 -34.01 20.48 -12.74
CA ALA A 93 -34.24 21.85 -13.19
C ALA A 93 -34.88 21.91 -14.59
N LEU A 94 -34.39 21.10 -15.53
CA LEU A 94 -34.96 21.00 -16.89
C LEU A 94 -36.42 20.53 -16.85
N ARG A 95 -36.73 19.54 -16.01
CA ARG A 95 -38.08 19.03 -15.85
C ARG A 95 -39.04 20.08 -15.29
N LYS A 96 -38.60 20.84 -14.29
CA LYS A 96 -39.39 21.95 -13.74
C LYS A 96 -39.71 23.00 -14.80
N HIS A 97 -38.74 23.35 -15.64
CA HIS A 97 -38.94 24.33 -16.72
C HIS A 97 -39.86 23.80 -17.83
N ALA A 98 -39.88 22.50 -18.09
CA ALA A 98 -40.76 21.91 -19.11
C ALA A 98 -42.22 21.78 -18.65
N GLU A 99 -42.47 21.84 -17.34
CA GLU A 99 -43.80 21.77 -16.73
C GLU A 99 -44.45 23.16 -16.51
N GLU A 100 -43.72 24.25 -16.80
CA GLU A 100 -44.20 25.67 -16.81
C GLU A 100 -44.59 26.13 -18.22
#